data_AF-A0A8X6XFM1-F1
#
_entry.id   AF-A0A8X6XFM1-F1
#
_cell.length_a   1.000
_cell.length_b   1.000
_cell.length_c   1.000
_cell.angle_alpha   90.00
_cell.angle_beta   90.00
_cell.angle_gamma   90.00
#
_symmetry.space_group_name_H-M   'P 1'
#
loop_
_entity.id
_entity.type
_entity.pdbx_description
1 polymer ?
#
loop_
_entity_poly.entity_id
_entity_poly.type
_entity_poly.pdbx_seq_one_letter_code
_entity_poly.pdbx_strand_id
1 'polypeptide(L)'
;MVSTKDNTILPFLDVDTHRFETFQNFCYQGFIIDSDNNIDVEVKKRILSTNRCLNGLRTFFRASYMKKDTTLVQNKTIMRPVLTYASKTWTLKEIRGQYYHL
;
A
#
# COMPACT_ATOMS: atom_id res chain seq x y z
N MET A 1 32.09 14.16 -2.60
CA MET A 1 32.24 13.36 -1.37
C MET A 1 30.99 12.52 -1.21
N VAL A 2 31.12 11.21 -1.41
CA VAL A 2 30.04 10.24 -1.20
C VAL A 2 29.84 10.13 0.31
N SER A 3 28.76 10.72 0.82
CA SER A 3 28.26 10.37 2.15
C SER A 3 27.22 9.29 1.94
N THR A 4 27.66 8.04 2.09
CA THR A 4 26.81 6.92 2.49
C THR A 4 26.08 7.40 3.76
N LYS A 5 24.80 7.78 3.64
CA LYS A 5 24.01 8.15 4.81
C LYS A 5 23.54 6.85 5.43
N ASP A 6 24.09 6.52 6.59
CA ASP A 6 23.50 5.55 7.49
C ASP A 6 22.04 5.99 7.74
N ASN A 7 21.07 5.12 7.41
CA ASN A 7 19.63 5.37 7.48
C ASN A 7 19.13 5.45 8.95
N THR A 8 19.73 6.31 9.76
CA THR A 8 19.24 6.62 11.10
C THR A 8 18.05 7.58 10.98
N ILE A 9 16.85 7.06 11.22
CA ILE A 9 15.61 7.84 11.34
C ILE A 9 15.80 8.80 12.52
N LEU A 10 15.93 10.10 12.23
CA LEU A 10 15.98 11.13 13.26
C LEU A 10 14.61 11.18 13.95
N PRO A 11 14.50 11.16 15.30
CA PRO A 11 13.22 11.03 16.00
C PRO A 11 12.25 12.19 15.76
N PHE A 12 12.77 13.35 15.33
CA PHE A 12 11.99 14.55 15.10
C PHE A 12 12.41 15.24 13.80
N LEU A 13 11.42 15.78 13.10
CA LEU A 13 11.54 16.64 11.93
C LEU A 13 11.10 18.05 12.30
N ASP A 14 12.05 18.99 12.32
CA ASP A 14 11.75 20.41 12.56
C ASP A 14 11.45 21.10 11.21
N VAL A 15 10.25 21.65 11.06
CA VAL A 15 9.80 22.44 9.91
C VAL A 15 9.33 23.81 10.40
N ASP A 16 10.05 24.86 10.03
CA ASP A 16 9.85 26.23 10.51
C ASP A 16 9.83 26.33 12.04
N THR A 17 8.66 26.60 12.63
CA THR A 17 8.42 26.69 14.08
C THR A 17 7.82 25.43 14.69
N HIS A 18 7.60 24.38 13.89
CA HIS A 18 6.90 23.17 14.30
C HIS A 18 7.84 21.97 14.32
N ARG A 19 7.75 21.19 15.40
CA ARG A 19 8.47 19.94 15.58
C ARG A 19 7.51 18.77 15.37
N PHE A 20 7.77 17.96 14.35
CA PHE A 20 7.00 16.77 14.03
C PHE A 20 7.75 15.52 14.49
N GLU A 21 7.03 14.55 15.04
CA GLU A 21 7.60 13.23 15.32
C GLU A 21 7.70 12.44 14.00
N THR A 22 8.83 11.78 13.80
CA THR A 22 9.00 10.89 12.64
C THR A 22 8.54 9.49 12.99
N PHE A 23 7.81 8.86 12.07
CA PHE A 23 7.39 7.48 12.21
C PHE A 23 8.06 6.62 11.14
N GLN A 24 8.52 5.43 11.53
CA GLN A 24 9.03 4.46 10.56
C GLN A 24 7.89 3.90 9.69
N ASN A 25 6.73 3.63 10.30
CA ASN A 25 5.55 3.15 9.61
C ASN A 25 4.32 3.94 10.09
N PHE A 26 3.58 4.52 9.15
CA PHE A 26 2.36 5.26 9.45
C PHE A 26 1.17 4.63 8.72
N CYS A 27 0.08 4.38 9.44
CA CYS A 27 -1.15 3.87 8.82
C CYS A 27 -2.05 5.04 8.44
N TYR A 28 -2.10 5.39 7.16
CA TYR A 28 -3.01 6.43 6.64
C TYR A 28 -4.17 5.80 5.88
N GLN A 29 -5.41 6.00 6.34
CA GLN A 29 -6.62 5.46 5.70
C GLN A 29 -6.54 3.96 5.34
N GLY A 30 -5.83 3.17 6.16
CA GLY A 30 -5.63 1.73 5.94
C GLY A 30 -4.43 1.34 5.06
N PHE A 31 -3.62 2.31 4.63
CA PHE A 31 -2.35 2.10 3.91
C PHE A 31 -1.16 2.25 4.86
N ILE A 32 -0.17 1.37 4.73
CA ILE A 32 1.10 1.54 5.45
C ILE A 32 2.03 2.39 4.58
N ILE A 33 2.40 3.55 5.11
CA ILE A 33 3.43 4.42 4.55
C ILE A 33 4.69 4.16 5.35
N ASP A 34 5.70 3.60 4.67
CA ASP A 34 7.03 3.42 5.24
C ASP A 34 7.87 4.69 5.00
N SER A 35 8.80 4.96 5.91
CA SER A 35 9.84 5.98 5.80
C SER A 35 10.62 5.91 4.47
N ASP A 36 10.89 4.70 3.98
CA ASP A 36 11.57 4.46 2.70
C ASP A 36 10.60 4.47 1.49
N ASN A 37 9.30 4.75 1.73
CA ASN A 37 8.23 4.70 0.74
C ASN A 37 8.20 3.37 -0.04
N ASN A 38 8.52 2.27 0.65
CA ASN A 38 8.57 0.95 0.03
C ASN A 38 7.16 0.38 -0.14
N ILE A 39 6.66 0.44 -1.37
CA ILE A 39 5.34 -0.08 -1.75
C ILE A 39 5.24 -1.61 -1.64
N ASP A 40 6.36 -2.35 -1.63
CA ASP A 40 6.36 -3.81 -1.65
C ASP A 40 5.69 -4.40 -0.39
N VAL A 41 5.82 -3.71 0.75
CA VAL A 41 5.21 -4.11 2.02
C VAL A 41 3.68 -4.08 1.90
N GLU A 42 3.13 -3.01 1.34
CA GLU A 42 1.70 -2.85 1.13
C GLU A 42 1.18 -3.84 0.07
N VAL A 43 1.93 -4.05 -1.03
CA VAL A 43 1.59 -5.03 -2.07
C VAL A 43 1.52 -6.44 -1.48
N LYS A 44 2.53 -6.86 -0.70
CA LYS A 44 2.54 -8.17 -0.02
C LYS A 44 1.38 -8.32 0.94
N LYS A 45 1.09 -7.29 1.75
CA LYS A 45 -0.06 -7.28 2.68
C LYS A 45 -1.39 -7.46 1.95
N ARG A 46 -1.56 -6.83 0.79
CA ARG A 46 -2.77 -6.93 -0.05
C ARG A 46 -2.89 -8.31 -0.67
N ILE A 47 -1.81 -8.87 -1.24
CA ILE A 47 -1.79 -10.25 -1.74
C ILE A 47 -2.19 -11.23 -0.64
N LEU A 48 -1.67 -11.07 0.57
CA LEU A 48 -2.07 -11.89 1.73
C LEU A 48 -3.55 -11.72 2.10
N SER A 49 -4.08 -10.50 2.05
CA SER A 49 -5.52 -10.24 2.26
C SER A 49 -6.38 -10.91 1.20
N THR A 50 -6.00 -10.78 -0.08
CA THR A 50 -6.66 -11.41 -1.22
C THR A 50 -6.63 -12.93 -1.11
N ASN A 51 -5.49 -13.52 -0.72
CA ASN A 51 -5.37 -14.96 -0.51
C ASN A 51 -6.27 -15.46 0.63
N ARG A 52 -6.37 -14.71 1.73
CA ARG A 52 -7.30 -15.03 2.83
C ARG A 52 -8.75 -14.96 2.37
N CYS A 53 -9.11 -13.90 1.64
CA CYS A 53 -10.44 -13.73 1.06
C CYS A 53 -10.79 -14.88 0.11
N LEU A 54 -9.88 -15.25 -0.80
CA LEU A 54 -10.06 -16.36 -1.73
C LEU A 54 -10.22 -17.70 -0.99
N ASN A 55 -9.43 -17.92 0.06
CA ASN A 55 -9.52 -19.14 0.86
C ASN A 55 -10.87 -19.25 1.57
N GLY A 56 -11.38 -18.14 2.13
CA GLY A 56 -12.72 -18.10 2.73
C GLY A 56 -13.85 -18.28 1.71
N LEU A 57 -13.67 -17.75 0.50
CA LEU A 57 -14.64 -17.86 -0.60
C LEU A 57 -14.54 -19.17 -1.39
N ARG A 58 -13.55 -20.01 -1.10
CA ARG A 58 -13.25 -21.23 -1.86
C ARG A 58 -14.44 -22.20 -1.92
N THR A 59 -15.25 -22.26 -0.85
CA THR A 59 -16.47 -23.06 -0.80
C THR A 59 -17.53 -22.56 -1.79
N PHE A 60 -17.70 -21.24 -1.90
CA PHE A 60 -18.61 -20.61 -2.85
C PHE A 60 -18.14 -20.78 -4.29
N PHE A 61 -16.83 -20.72 -4.55
CA PHE A 61 -16.29 -20.93 -5.90
C PHE A 61 -16.30 -22.39 -6.36
N ARG A 62 -16.26 -23.36 -5.42
CA ARG A 62 -16.31 -24.79 -5.73
C ARG A 62 -17.72 -25.36 -5.83
N ALA A 63 -18.74 -24.57 -5.49
CA ALA A 63 -20.13 -24.97 -5.59
C ALA A 63 -20.51 -25.24 -7.06
N SER A 64 -20.84 -26.50 -7.38
CA SER A 64 -21.23 -26.93 -8.74
C SER A 64 -22.48 -26.23 -9.29
N TYR A 65 -23.28 -25.61 -8.43
CA TYR A 65 -24.51 -24.89 -8.81
C TYR A 65 -24.27 -23.42 -9.17
N MET A 66 -23.04 -22.92 -9.03
CA MET A 66 -22.72 -21.54 -9.35
C MET A 66 -22.51 -21.37 -10.86
N LYS A 67 -23.27 -20.44 -11.46
CA LYS A 67 -23.08 -20.05 -12.84
C LYS A 67 -21.75 -19.30 -13.00
N LYS A 68 -21.10 -19.47 -14.15
CA LYS A 68 -19.85 -18.77 -14.49
C LYS A 68 -19.97 -17.25 -14.34
N ASP A 69 -21.14 -16.69 -14.68
CA ASP A 69 -21.43 -15.26 -14.54
C ASP A 69 -21.40 -14.80 -13.08
N THR A 70 -21.93 -15.61 -12.16
CA THR A 70 -21.93 -15.31 -10.73
C THR A 70 -20.51 -15.32 -10.16
N THR A 71 -19.68 -16.29 -10.55
CA THR A 71 -18.25 -16.32 -10.20
C THR A 71 -17.50 -15.11 -10.75
N LEU A 72 -17.83 -14.68 -11.98
CA LEU A 72 -17.25 -13.48 -12.58
C LEU A 72 -17.63 -12.21 -11.81
N VAL A 73 -18.90 -12.09 -11.42
CA VAL A 73 -19.40 -10.98 -10.60
C VAL A 73 -18.69 -10.96 -9.25
N GLN A 74 -18.62 -12.07 -8.53
CA GLN A 74 -17.93 -12.17 -7.24
C GLN A 74 -16.44 -11.77 -7.34
N ASN A 75 -15.75 -12.21 -8.40
CA ASN A 75 -14.37 -11.79 -8.64
C ASN A 75 -14.26 -10.28 -8.89
N LYS A 76 -15.22 -9.70 -9.61
CA LYS A 76 -15.24 -8.25 -9.89
C LYS A 76 -15.61 -7.42 -8.65
N THR A 77 -16.50 -7.90 -7.79
CA THR A 77 -17.04 -7.13 -6.66
C THR A 77 -16.26 -7.32 -5.36
N ILE A 78 -15.55 -8.44 -5.18
CA ILE A 78 -14.83 -8.74 -3.94
C ILE A 78 -13.33 -8.78 -4.19
N MET A 79 -12.87 -9.65 -5.10
CA MET A 79 -11.44 -9.89 -5.31
C MET A 79 -10.73 -8.67 -5.91
N ARG A 80 -11.32 -8.03 -6.92
CA ARG A 80 -10.76 -6.82 -7.54
C ARG A 80 -10.59 -5.68 -6.54
N PRO A 81 -11.61 -5.20 -5.80
CA PRO A 81 -11.41 -4.07 -4.90
C PRO A 81 -10.43 -4.39 -3.76
N VAL A 82 -10.39 -5.62 -3.24
CA VAL A 82 -9.40 -6.00 -2.22
C VAL A 82 -7.96 -5.88 -2.73
N LEU A 83 -7.73 -6.20 -4.01
CA LEU A 83 -6.43 -6.12 -4.66
C LEU A 83 -6.10 -4.72 -5.20
N THR A 84 -7.05 -4.06 -5.87
CA THR A 84 -6.83 -2.84 -6.67
C THR A 84 -7.11 -1.55 -5.92
N TYR A 85 -7.82 -1.54 -4.79
CA TYR A 85 -8.06 -0.31 -4.02
C TYR A 85 -6.74 0.35 -3.56
N ALA A 86 -5.63 -0.40 -3.53
CA ALA A 86 -4.29 0.09 -3.21
C ALA A 86 -3.58 0.85 -4.33
N SER A 87 -4.13 0.92 -5.55
CA SER A 87 -3.48 1.65 -6.65
C SER A 87 -3.64 3.17 -6.55
N LYS A 88 -4.48 3.68 -5.64
CA LYS A 88 -4.69 5.12 -5.44
C LYS A 88 -3.46 5.86 -4.91
N THR A 89 -2.53 5.17 -4.24
CA THR A 89 -1.34 5.78 -3.62
C THR A 89 -0.04 5.50 -4.36
N TRP A 90 -0.09 4.80 -5.51
CA TRP A 90 1.09 4.46 -6.31
C TRP A 90 1.86 5.68 -6.84
N THR A 91 1.22 6.85 -6.86
CA THR A 91 1.77 8.12 -7.40
C THR A 91 2.46 9.01 -6.37
N LEU A 92 2.96 8.45 -5.25
CA LEU A 92 3.78 9.21 -4.28
C LEU A 92 5.29 9.02 -4.46
N LYS A 93 5.73 8.38 -5.56
CA LYS A 93 7.13 8.50 -5.96
C LYS A 93 7.36 9.95 -6.41
N GLU A 94 8.02 10.70 -5.54
CA GLU A 94 8.60 12.00 -5.81
C GLU A 94 9.22 11.99 -7.21
N ILE A 95 8.66 12.80 -8.11
CA ILE A 95 9.35 13.20 -9.34
C ILE A 95 10.47 14.11 -8.84
N ARG A 96 11.63 13.51 -8.53
CA ARG A 96 12.86 14.26 -8.25
C ARG A 96 13.31 14.95 -9.53
N GLY A 97 12.70 16.09 -9.79
CA GLY A 97 12.93 16.94 -10.95
C GLY A 97 12.59 18.38 -10.61
N GLN A 98 13.60 19.10 -10.15
CA GLN A 98 13.81 20.54 -10.38
C GLN A 98 12.74 21.52 -9.88
N TYR A 99 12.69 21.83 -8.58
CA TYR A 99 12.29 23.18 -8.13
C TYR A 99 13.01 23.58 -6.84
N TYR A 100 14.25 24.06 -6.97
CA TYR A 100 14.87 24.98 -6.01
C TYR A 100 15.77 25.96 -6.78
N HIS A 101 15.12 26.93 -7.42
CA HIS A 101 15.69 28.24 -7.68
C HIS A 101 14.55 29.23 -7.57
N LEU A 102 14.42 29.83 -6.39
CA LEU A 102 14.06 31.23 -6.11
C LEU A 102 14.22 31.45 -4.61
#